data_AF-A0A3F2RGW1-F1
#
_entry.id   AF-A0A3F2RGW1-F1
#
_cell.length_a   1.000
_cell.length_b   1.000
_cell.length_c   1.000
_cell.angle_alpha   90.00
_cell.angle_beta   90.00
_cell.angle_gamma   90.00
#
_symmetry.space_group_name_H-M   'P 1'
#
loop_
_entity.id
_entity.type
_entity.pdbx_description
1 polymer ?
#
loop_
_entity_poly.entity_id
_entity_poly.type
_entity_poly.pdbx_seq_one_letter_code
_entity_poly.pdbx_strand_id
1 'polypeptide(L)'
;MMTAKKLRADGDSKRFKHPAMKKRDEGVKAIGFQVRSASGAAGTGSTNHLLHYSTRSCWQSYVRPKETLVLALETKTLLSEVRILNKNACAVSVSVATDNRPRSYVHVKRLDNLPHNREVRMTLPFFPCYFVRLQFERRVLPSIAVHAVQPMGIPSDDIETESGPSMSTVLSYTTELT
;
A
#
# COMPACT_ATOMS: atom_id res chain seq x y z
N MET A 1 -62.75 26.40 39.21
CA MET A 1 -61.71 27.16 38.49
C MET A 1 -60.48 26.26 38.39
N MET A 2 -60.18 25.72 37.19
CA MET A 2 -59.02 26.11 36.35
C MET A 2 -57.66 25.94 37.08
N THR A 3 -56.59 25.24 36.65
CA THR A 3 -56.17 24.67 35.35
C THR A 3 -54.82 23.91 35.51
N ALA A 4 -54.57 22.95 34.62
CA ALA A 4 -53.29 22.61 33.93
C ALA A 4 -52.09 21.88 34.62
N LYS A 5 -51.97 20.59 34.25
CA LYS A 5 -50.81 19.85 33.68
C LYS A 5 -49.37 20.41 33.86
N LYS A 6 -48.45 19.54 34.32
CA LYS A 6 -47.12 19.37 33.68
C LYS A 6 -46.53 17.97 33.87
N LEU A 7 -46.22 17.34 32.73
CA LEU A 7 -45.54 16.05 32.57
C LEU A 7 -44.10 16.08 33.09
N ARG A 8 -43.58 14.93 33.52
CA ARG A 8 -42.17 14.56 33.32
C ARG A 8 -42.09 13.14 32.79
N ALA A 9 -41.43 13.05 31.64
CA ALA A 9 -41.29 11.88 30.80
C ALA A 9 -40.18 10.96 31.31
N ASP A 10 -40.47 9.67 31.17
CA ASP A 10 -39.56 8.55 31.25
C ASP A 10 -38.49 8.67 30.15
N GLY A 11 -37.23 8.43 30.51
CA GLY A 11 -36.06 8.71 29.68
C GLY A 11 -35.17 7.48 29.58
N ASP A 12 -35.72 6.39 29.06
CA ASP A 12 -34.97 5.17 28.72
C ASP A 12 -34.00 5.46 27.56
N SER A 13 -32.76 5.81 27.93
CA SER A 13 -31.68 6.11 26.99
C SER A 13 -31.16 4.80 26.39
N LYS A 14 -31.85 4.31 25.36
CA LYS A 14 -31.38 3.20 24.51
C LYS A 14 -30.08 3.62 23.84
N ARG A 15 -28.96 3.17 24.42
CA ARG A 15 -27.64 3.15 23.78
C ARG A 15 -27.75 2.43 22.44
N PHE A 16 -27.81 3.20 21.36
CA PHE A 16 -27.52 2.70 20.02
C PHE A 16 -26.08 2.19 20.01
N LYS A 17 -25.92 0.88 20.17
CA LYS A 17 -24.66 0.21 19.84
C LYS A 17 -24.54 0.27 18.32
N HIS A 18 -23.69 1.17 17.82
CA HIS A 18 -23.22 1.07 16.45
C HIS A 18 -22.70 -0.36 16.23
N PRO A 19 -23.13 -1.06 15.17
CA PRO A 19 -22.57 -2.36 14.86
C PRO A 19 -21.08 -2.20 14.66
N ALA A 20 -20.31 -2.96 15.44
CA ALA A 20 -18.86 -3.03 15.30
C ALA A 20 -18.54 -3.37 13.84
N MET A 21 -17.80 -2.48 13.15
CA MET A 21 -17.18 -2.77 11.86
C MET A 21 -16.22 -3.98 12.01
N LYS A 22 -16.74 -5.18 11.77
CA LYS A 22 -16.02 -6.41 11.41
C LYS A 22 -16.49 -6.72 9.98
N LYS A 23 -15.69 -6.96 8.93
CA LYS A 23 -14.25 -7.18 8.71
C LYS A 23 -13.83 -6.26 7.54
N ARG A 24 -12.77 -5.47 7.63
CA ARG A 24 -12.22 -4.75 6.46
C ARG A 24 -11.09 -5.51 5.73
N ASP A 25 -10.66 -6.64 6.29
CA ASP A 25 -9.47 -7.39 5.84
C ASP A 25 -9.80 -8.76 5.24
N GLU A 26 -11.06 -9.05 4.94
CA GLU A 26 -11.44 -10.30 4.27
C GLU A 26 -10.82 -10.30 2.86
N GLY A 27 -10.00 -11.31 2.56
CA GLY A 27 -9.29 -11.45 1.27
C GLY A 27 -7.95 -10.73 1.14
N VAL A 28 -7.52 -9.90 2.11
CA VAL A 28 -6.21 -9.24 2.04
C VAL A 28 -5.08 -10.23 2.26
N LYS A 29 -4.21 -10.40 1.26
CA LYS A 29 -3.04 -11.28 1.31
C LYS A 29 -1.79 -10.63 0.71
N ALA A 30 -0.64 -11.26 0.94
CA ALA A 30 0.61 -10.84 0.32
C ALA A 30 0.54 -11.11 -1.19
N ILE A 31 0.96 -10.14 -1.99
CA ILE A 31 0.90 -10.19 -3.44
C ILE A 31 2.31 -10.43 -3.97
N GLY A 32 2.48 -11.52 -4.72
CA GLY A 32 3.71 -11.80 -5.44
C GLY A 32 4.00 -10.73 -6.48
N PHE A 33 5.28 -10.49 -6.76
CA PHE A 33 5.70 -9.46 -7.71
C PHE A 33 7.06 -9.79 -8.33
N GLN A 34 7.33 -9.13 -9.45
CA GLN A 34 8.63 -9.10 -10.13
C GLN A 34 9.17 -7.67 -10.13
N VAL A 35 10.48 -7.50 -9.91
CA VAL A 35 11.12 -6.19 -10.03
C VAL A 35 11.35 -5.89 -11.51
N ARG A 36 10.59 -4.94 -12.07
CA ARG A 36 10.70 -4.52 -13.48
C ARG A 36 11.85 -3.57 -13.71
N SER A 37 12.10 -2.68 -12.77
CA SER A 37 13.26 -1.79 -12.81
C SER A 37 13.66 -1.37 -11.40
N ALA A 38 14.95 -1.14 -11.23
CA ALA A 38 15.53 -0.58 -10.04
C ALA A 38 16.61 0.41 -10.48
N SER A 39 16.50 1.67 -10.07
CA SER A 39 17.57 2.61 -10.37
C SER A 39 18.77 2.31 -9.47
N GLY A 40 19.96 2.32 -10.06
CA GLY A 40 21.22 2.28 -9.31
C GLY A 40 21.49 1.01 -8.51
N ALA A 41 21.09 -0.19 -8.96
CA ALA A 41 21.34 -1.43 -8.23
C ALA A 41 22.83 -1.81 -8.17
N ALA A 42 23.38 -1.99 -6.96
CA ALA A 42 24.73 -2.47 -6.74
C ALA A 42 24.83 -3.99 -7.02
N GLY A 43 25.40 -4.36 -8.16
CA GLY A 43 25.66 -5.75 -8.56
C GLY A 43 24.44 -6.53 -9.13
N THR A 44 24.74 -7.61 -9.85
CA THR A 44 23.75 -8.55 -10.39
C THR A 44 23.09 -9.34 -9.24
N GLY A 45 21.75 -9.36 -9.17
CA GLY A 45 20.99 -10.12 -8.16
C GLY A 45 20.53 -9.33 -6.92
N SER A 46 20.97 -8.08 -6.74
CA SER A 46 20.59 -7.22 -5.59
C SER A 46 19.07 -7.03 -5.43
N THR A 47 18.33 -7.03 -6.54
CA THR A 47 16.86 -6.90 -6.53
C THR A 47 16.13 -8.15 -6.10
N ASN A 48 16.72 -9.35 -6.23
CA ASN A 48 16.09 -10.60 -5.80
C ASN A 48 15.96 -10.67 -4.28
N HIS A 49 16.83 -9.97 -3.55
CA HIS A 49 16.74 -9.84 -2.10
C HIS A 49 15.42 -9.20 -1.66
N LEU A 50 14.82 -8.34 -2.50
CA LEU A 50 13.56 -7.67 -2.18
C LEU A 50 12.36 -8.64 -2.13
N LEU A 51 12.46 -9.77 -2.86
CA LEU A 51 11.39 -10.76 -2.99
C LEU A 51 11.26 -11.63 -1.73
N HIS A 52 12.36 -11.81 -1.00
CA HIS A 52 12.36 -12.57 0.24
C HIS A 52 12.17 -11.63 1.42
N TYR A 53 11.06 -11.76 2.12
CA TYR A 53 10.74 -10.91 3.26
C TYR A 53 11.59 -11.25 4.50
N SER A 54 12.86 -10.82 4.47
CA SER A 54 13.89 -11.13 5.46
C SER A 54 14.90 -9.99 5.58
N THR A 55 15.54 -9.85 6.74
CA THR A 55 16.63 -8.89 6.98
C THR A 55 18.02 -9.44 6.67
N ARG A 56 18.12 -10.71 6.21
CA ARG A 56 19.41 -11.40 5.95
C ARG A 56 20.18 -10.83 4.74
N SER A 57 19.46 -10.30 3.77
CA SER A 57 20.02 -9.64 2.59
C SER A 57 19.30 -8.32 2.34
N CYS A 58 19.83 -7.49 1.45
CA CYS A 58 19.16 -6.26 1.05
C CYS A 58 19.48 -5.91 -0.39
N TRP A 59 18.55 -5.20 -1.02
CA TRP A 59 18.87 -4.36 -2.14
C TRP A 59 19.59 -3.12 -1.63
N GLN A 60 20.65 -2.73 -2.33
CA GLN A 60 21.41 -1.53 -2.04
C GLN A 60 21.68 -0.78 -3.33
N SER A 61 21.46 0.53 -3.29
CA SER A 61 21.75 1.44 -4.38
C SER A 61 23.20 1.92 -4.38
N TYR A 62 23.63 2.57 -5.47
CA TYR A 62 24.93 3.23 -5.53
C TYR A 62 24.95 4.54 -4.72
N VAL A 63 24.71 5.69 -5.38
CA VAL A 63 24.99 7.01 -4.76
C VAL A 63 23.85 8.01 -4.93
N ARG A 64 22.81 7.73 -5.74
CA ARG A 64 21.81 8.77 -6.02
C ARG A 64 21.02 9.12 -4.75
N PRO A 65 20.66 10.40 -4.57
CA PRO A 65 19.88 10.84 -3.41
C PRO A 65 18.45 10.28 -3.43
N LYS A 66 17.96 9.93 -4.62
CA LYS A 66 16.66 9.31 -4.86
C LYS A 66 16.85 8.09 -5.74
N GLU A 67 16.24 6.98 -5.34
CA GLU A 67 16.27 5.74 -6.11
C GLU A 67 14.86 5.16 -6.19
N THR A 68 14.55 4.53 -7.31
CA THR A 68 13.22 4.06 -7.68
C THR A 68 13.23 2.57 -7.91
N LEU A 69 12.23 1.88 -7.36
CA LEU A 69 11.89 0.49 -7.66
C LEU A 69 10.53 0.48 -8.35
N VAL A 70 10.40 -0.28 -9.44
CA VAL A 70 9.12 -0.57 -10.07
C VAL A 70 8.85 -2.06 -9.93
N LEU A 71 7.74 -2.37 -9.27
CA LEU A 71 7.25 -3.73 -9.05
C LEU A 71 6.10 -3.97 -10.02
N ALA A 72 6.14 -5.08 -10.76
CA ALA A 72 4.97 -5.63 -11.43
C ALA A 72 4.38 -6.70 -10.52
N LEU A 73 3.15 -6.51 -10.07
CA LEU A 73 2.42 -7.51 -9.33
C LEU A 73 2.17 -8.73 -10.24
N GLU A 74 1.99 -9.92 -9.67
CA GLU A 74 1.70 -11.13 -10.46
C GLU A 74 0.28 -11.10 -11.05
N THR A 75 -0.64 -10.37 -10.42
CA THR A 75 -2.00 -10.15 -10.89
C THR A 75 -2.49 -8.74 -10.53
N LYS A 76 -3.53 -8.26 -11.21
CA LYS A 76 -4.18 -6.98 -10.88
C LYS A 76 -4.68 -7.05 -9.44
N THR A 77 -4.49 -6.00 -8.67
CA THR A 77 -4.73 -6.04 -7.23
C THR A 77 -5.36 -4.73 -6.75
N LEU A 78 -6.33 -4.84 -5.84
CA LEU A 78 -6.71 -3.74 -4.95
C LEU A 78 -5.68 -3.62 -3.82
N LEU A 79 -4.68 -2.77 -4.01
CA LEU A 79 -3.55 -2.58 -3.10
C LEU A 79 -3.98 -1.82 -1.85
N SER A 80 -3.90 -2.50 -0.70
CA SER A 80 -4.36 -2.01 0.60
C SER A 80 -3.21 -1.60 1.52
N GLU A 81 -2.03 -2.19 1.36
CA GLU A 81 -0.88 -1.88 2.19
C GLU A 81 0.43 -2.19 1.46
N VAL A 82 1.48 -1.41 1.74
CA VAL A 82 2.85 -1.74 1.36
C VAL A 82 3.69 -1.84 2.63
N ARG A 83 4.28 -3.00 2.86
CA ARG A 83 5.23 -3.24 3.95
C ARG A 83 6.65 -3.18 3.43
N ILE A 84 7.52 -2.54 4.19
CA ILE A 84 8.93 -2.33 3.80
C ILE A 84 9.81 -2.65 5.00
N LEU A 85 10.72 -3.61 4.84
CA LEU A 85 11.82 -3.79 5.80
C LEU A 85 12.91 -2.77 5.46
N ASN A 86 12.84 -1.61 6.11
CA ASN A 86 13.76 -0.52 5.84
C ASN A 86 15.11 -0.78 6.50
N LYS A 87 16.21 -0.65 5.74
CA LYS A 87 17.54 -0.61 6.33
C LYS A 87 17.89 0.83 6.70
N ASN A 88 17.85 1.74 5.73
CA ASN A 88 18.38 3.09 5.95
C ASN A 88 17.75 4.22 5.09
N ALA A 89 16.68 3.97 4.34
CA ALA A 89 15.97 5.02 3.62
C ALA A 89 15.32 5.97 4.63
N CYS A 90 15.31 7.28 4.34
CA CYS A 90 14.71 8.29 5.23
C CYS A 90 13.30 8.69 4.78
N ALA A 91 12.97 8.52 3.51
CA ALA A 91 11.64 8.78 2.96
C ALA A 91 11.29 7.71 1.92
N VAL A 92 9.99 7.46 1.75
CA VAL A 92 9.46 6.65 0.65
C VAL A 92 8.18 7.28 0.11
N SER A 93 8.10 7.38 -1.21
CA SER A 93 6.89 7.74 -1.95
C SER A 93 6.39 6.51 -2.71
N VAL A 94 5.08 6.25 -2.64
CA VAL A 94 4.38 5.19 -3.36
C VAL A 94 3.57 5.82 -4.48
N SER A 95 3.73 5.29 -5.69
CA SER A 95 2.85 5.53 -6.82
C SER A 95 2.33 4.21 -7.37
N VAL A 96 1.12 4.20 -7.91
CA VAL A 96 0.48 2.99 -8.46
C VAL A 96 0.03 3.23 -9.90
N ALA A 97 -0.01 2.18 -10.71
CA ALA A 97 -0.51 2.24 -12.09
C ALA A 97 -1.13 0.91 -12.51
N THR A 98 -2.06 0.95 -13.47
CA THR A 98 -2.56 -0.23 -14.19
C THR A 98 -1.63 -0.61 -15.35
N ASP A 99 -0.97 0.38 -15.96
CA ASP A 99 -0.03 0.22 -17.07
C ASP A 99 1.37 0.73 -16.72
N ASN A 100 2.41 0.07 -17.23
CA ASN A 100 3.80 0.48 -17.03
C ASN A 100 4.22 1.59 -17.99
N ARG A 101 3.53 2.73 -17.96
CA ARG A 101 3.92 3.95 -18.67
C ARG A 101 4.24 5.05 -17.67
N PRO A 102 5.28 5.88 -17.89
CA PRO A 102 5.67 6.91 -16.93
C PRO A 102 4.52 7.84 -16.50
N ARG A 103 3.61 8.16 -17.42
CA ARG A 103 2.46 9.05 -17.19
C ARG A 103 1.27 8.38 -16.47
N SER A 104 1.24 7.05 -16.38
CA SER A 104 0.13 6.31 -15.77
C SER A 104 0.25 6.16 -14.25
N TYR A 105 1.40 6.51 -13.67
CA TYR A 105 1.64 6.38 -12.24
C TYR A 105 1.01 7.53 -11.46
N VAL A 106 0.01 7.21 -10.64
CA VAL A 106 -0.62 8.13 -9.69
C VAL A 106 0.11 8.05 -8.35
N HIS A 107 0.55 9.19 -7.81
CA HIS A 107 1.13 9.23 -6.47
C HIS A 107 0.03 9.07 -5.42
N VAL A 108 0.18 8.12 -4.50
CA VAL A 108 -0.87 7.78 -3.54
C VAL A 108 -0.51 8.07 -2.10
N LYS A 109 0.78 7.97 -1.73
CA LYS A 109 1.21 8.20 -0.35
C LYS A 109 2.71 8.45 -0.27
N ARG A 110 3.10 9.31 0.66
CA ARG A 110 4.50 9.50 1.07
C ARG A 110 4.62 9.34 2.58
N LEU A 111 5.73 8.74 3.02
CA LEU A 111 6.19 8.79 4.41
C LEU A 111 7.60 9.39 4.45
N ASP A 112 7.82 10.24 5.43
CA ASP A 112 9.12 10.83 5.77
C ASP A 112 9.57 10.34 7.14
N ASN A 113 10.85 10.52 7.47
CA ASN A 113 11.49 10.11 8.72
C ASN A 113 11.32 8.61 9.02
N LEU A 114 11.52 7.76 8.01
CA LEU A 114 11.41 6.32 8.16
C LEU A 114 12.40 5.80 9.23
N PRO A 115 11.94 4.94 10.15
CA PRO A 115 12.83 4.32 11.11
C PRO A 115 13.82 3.37 10.40
N HIS A 116 15.09 3.44 10.76
CA HIS A 116 16.13 2.55 10.25
C HIS A 116 16.04 1.17 10.89
N ASN A 117 16.39 0.11 10.16
CA ASN A 117 16.36 -1.29 10.59
C ASN A 117 15.01 -1.70 11.22
N ARG A 118 13.91 -1.18 10.68
CA ARG A 118 12.55 -1.43 11.16
C ARG A 118 11.61 -1.68 9.98
N GLU A 119 10.54 -2.40 10.27
CA GLU A 119 9.42 -2.51 9.35
C GLU A 119 8.65 -1.19 9.32
N VAL A 120 8.30 -0.74 8.12
CA VAL A 120 7.42 0.39 7.86
C VAL A 120 6.19 -0.13 7.14
N ARG A 121 5.01 0.21 7.64
CA ARG A 121 3.72 -0.18 7.05
C ARG A 121 2.99 1.04 6.52
N MET A 122 2.57 0.96 5.26
CA MET A 122 1.86 2.02 4.56
C MET A 122 0.46 1.55 4.18
N THR A 123 -0.52 1.78 5.04
CA THR A 123 -1.93 1.49 4.72
C THR A 123 -2.45 2.48 3.68
N LEU A 124 -3.26 1.97 2.74
CA LEU A 124 -3.84 2.65 1.58
C LEU A 124 -5.34 2.33 1.50
N PRO A 125 -6.17 3.20 0.92
CA PRO A 125 -7.62 3.02 0.77
C PRO A 125 -8.04 2.01 -0.32
N PHE A 126 -7.22 0.99 -0.62
CA PHE A 126 -7.43 0.03 -1.73
C PHE A 126 -7.38 0.66 -3.13
N PHE A 127 -6.18 0.76 -3.70
CA PHE A 127 -6.00 1.26 -5.07
C PHE A 127 -5.92 0.13 -6.10
N PRO A 128 -6.69 0.16 -7.20
CA PRO A 128 -6.53 -0.79 -8.28
C PRO A 128 -5.20 -0.54 -9.00
N CYS A 129 -4.35 -1.56 -9.07
CA CYS A 129 -3.08 -1.45 -9.79
C CYS A 129 -2.53 -2.80 -10.22
N TYR A 130 -1.58 -2.72 -11.14
CA TYR A 130 -0.72 -3.83 -11.55
C TYR A 130 0.76 -3.49 -11.35
N PHE A 131 1.09 -2.21 -11.29
CA PHE A 131 2.43 -1.71 -11.01
C PHE A 131 2.46 -0.84 -9.77
N VAL A 132 3.50 -1.04 -8.96
CA VAL A 132 3.81 -0.21 -7.78
C VAL A 132 5.19 0.37 -7.96
N ARG A 133 5.30 1.70 -7.93
CA ARG A 133 6.56 2.42 -7.95
C ARG A 133 6.87 2.95 -6.55
N LEU A 134 8.00 2.53 -6.01
CA LEU A 134 8.55 3.01 -4.74
C LEU A 134 9.73 3.91 -5.03
N GLN A 135 9.68 5.15 -4.57
CA GLN A 135 10.79 6.08 -4.65
C GLN A 135 11.33 6.32 -3.24
N PHE A 136 12.54 5.85 -3.00
CA PHE A 136 13.26 6.02 -1.75
C PHE A 136 14.18 7.22 -1.82
N GLU A 137 14.39 7.85 -0.67
CA GLU A 137 15.33 8.96 -0.54
C GLU A 137 16.28 8.70 0.63
N ARG A 138 17.51 9.22 0.50
CA ARG A 138 18.50 9.28 1.58
C ARG A 138 18.75 10.72 1.98
N ARG A 139 19.17 10.92 3.25
CA ARG A 139 19.59 12.24 3.75
C ARG A 139 21.12 12.36 3.76
N VAL A 140 21.78 11.63 4.65
CA VAL A 140 23.23 11.76 4.90
C VAL A 140 24.01 10.54 4.40
N LEU A 141 23.42 9.36 4.47
CA LEU A 141 24.10 8.09 4.16
C LEU A 141 24.51 8.00 2.69
N PRO A 142 25.56 7.22 2.36
CA PRO A 142 26.12 7.17 1.00
C PRO A 142 25.21 6.46 -0.01
N SER A 143 24.43 5.48 0.45
CA SER A 143 23.54 4.64 -0.36
C SER A 143 22.18 4.44 0.31
N ILE A 144 21.17 4.11 -0.50
CA ILE A 144 19.87 3.65 -0.03
C ILE A 144 19.89 2.12 0.00
N ALA A 145 19.38 1.52 1.06
CA ALA A 145 19.26 0.09 1.20
C ALA A 145 17.92 -0.29 1.83
N VAL A 146 17.34 -1.34 1.28
CA VAL A 146 16.04 -1.89 1.68
C VAL A 146 16.17 -3.40 1.71
N HIS A 147 15.77 -4.01 2.82
CA HIS A 147 15.85 -5.46 2.98
C HIS A 147 14.82 -6.17 2.10
N ALA A 148 13.55 -5.79 2.24
CA ALA A 148 12.47 -6.41 1.51
C ALA A 148 11.27 -5.48 1.35
N VAL A 149 10.40 -5.81 0.39
CA VAL A 149 9.11 -5.17 0.18
C VAL A 149 8.03 -6.24 0.08
N GLN A 150 6.85 -5.97 0.64
CA GLN A 150 5.70 -6.86 0.55
C GLN A 150 4.44 -6.02 0.29
N PRO A 151 3.95 -5.99 -0.97
CA PRO A 151 2.64 -5.46 -1.30
C PRO A 151 1.55 -6.39 -0.72
N MET A 152 0.49 -5.78 -0.18
CA MET A 152 -0.65 -6.47 0.41
C MET A 152 -1.94 -5.95 -0.21
N GLY A 153 -2.86 -6.84 -0.55
CA GLY A 153 -4.13 -6.45 -1.17
C GLY A 153 -5.00 -7.64 -1.49
N ILE A 154 -6.05 -7.36 -2.26
CA ILE A 154 -6.97 -8.38 -2.77
C ILE A 154 -6.69 -8.53 -4.27
N PRO A 155 -6.20 -9.67 -4.74
CA PRO A 155 -6.00 -9.91 -6.16
C PRO A 155 -7.32 -10.03 -6.92
N SER A 156 -7.32 -9.65 -8.20
CA SER A 156 -8.51 -9.64 -9.05
C SER A 156 -9.18 -11.00 -9.15
N ASP A 157 -8.40 -12.08 -9.13
CA ASP A 157 -8.90 -13.44 -9.29
C ASP A 157 -9.83 -13.82 -8.12
N ASP A 158 -9.51 -13.36 -6.91
CA ASP A 158 -10.36 -13.54 -5.72
C ASP A 158 -11.64 -12.69 -5.86
N ILE A 159 -11.52 -11.46 -6.38
CA ILE A 159 -12.65 -10.53 -6.58
C ILE A 159 -13.63 -11.08 -7.62
N GLU A 160 -13.12 -11.61 -8.73
CA GLU A 160 -13.92 -12.21 -9.81
C GLU A 160 -14.64 -13.47 -9.33
N THR A 161 -13.98 -14.28 -8.49
CA THR A 161 -14.58 -15.48 -7.89
C THR A 161 -15.75 -15.13 -6.96
N GLU A 162 -15.64 -14.04 -6.21
CA GLU A 162 -16.68 -13.61 -5.25
C GLU A 162 -17.81 -12.80 -5.91
N SER A 163 -17.50 -12.03 -6.97
CA SER A 163 -18.40 -10.99 -7.51
C SER A 163 -18.77 -11.16 -8.99
N GLY A 164 -18.20 -12.14 -9.69
CA GLY A 164 -18.36 -12.35 -11.13
C GLY A 164 -17.50 -11.42 -12.02
N PRO A 165 -17.42 -11.69 -13.33
CA PRO A 165 -16.47 -11.06 -14.28
C PRO A 165 -16.72 -9.56 -14.53
N SER A 166 -17.85 -9.00 -14.10
CA SER A 166 -18.20 -7.58 -14.36
C SER A 166 -17.39 -6.58 -13.50
N MET A 167 -16.81 -7.00 -12.37
CA MET A 167 -16.10 -6.10 -11.44
C MET A 167 -14.64 -5.82 -11.81
N SER A 168 -13.96 -6.71 -12.56
CA SER A 168 -12.57 -6.48 -12.99
C SER A 168 -12.43 -5.37 -14.04
N THR A 169 -13.51 -5.06 -14.74
CA THR A 169 -13.59 -3.92 -15.66
C THR A 169 -13.52 -2.60 -14.90
N VAL A 170 -14.14 -2.50 -13.72
CA VAL A 170 -14.12 -1.28 -12.88
C VAL A 170 -12.72 -0.99 -12.32
N LEU A 171 -11.95 -2.03 -11.99
CA LEU A 171 -10.55 -1.88 -11.56
C LEU A 171 -9.64 -1.30 -12.66
N SER A 172 -10.07 -1.34 -13.92
CA SER A 172 -9.30 -0.78 -15.04
C SER A 172 -9.56 0.71 -15.25
N TYR A 173 -10.57 1.29 -14.60
CA TYR A 173 -10.81 2.73 -14.60
C TYR A 173 -10.17 3.36 -13.37
N THR A 174 -9.05 4.06 -13.58
CA THR A 174 -8.54 5.03 -12.62
C THR A 174 -9.63 6.08 -12.41
N THR A 175 -10.28 6.09 -11.25
CA THR A 175 -11.15 7.20 -10.85
C THR A 175 -10.30 8.46 -10.82
N GLU A 176 -10.60 9.39 -11.73
CA GLU A 176 -10.00 10.73 -11.72
C GLU A 176 -10.35 11.39 -10.39
N LEU A 177 -9.35 11.59 -9.54
CA LEU A 177 -9.50 12.42 -8.34
C LEU A 177 -9.58 13.87 -8.82
N THR A 178 -10.79 14.42 -8.80
CA THR A 178 -11.05 15.87 -8.93
C THR A 178 -10.69 16.62 -7.65
#